data_AF-A0A2U2RVX2-F1
#
_entry.id   AF-A0A2U2RVX2-F1
#
_cell.length_a   1.000
_cell.length_b   1.000
_cell.length_c   1.000
_cell.angle_alpha   90.00
_cell.angle_beta   90.00
_cell.angle_gamma   90.00
#
_symmetry.space_group_name_H-M   'P 1'
#
loop_
_entity.id
_entity.type
_entity.pdbx_description
1 polymer ?
#
loop_
_entity_poly.entity_id
_entity_poly.type
_entity_poly.pdbx_seq_one_letter_code
_entity_poly.pdbx_strand_id
1 'polypeptide(L)'
;MNQNLTFTLLIMLFALNLFAQKESVFLNYNSDIPFQTSIDNEYYHLEATLMIRNIINDIEGVLEKKQNLNKQVEFTVVIQNDKGAVLPINYLVKPNPYDSKASKEVFLRRSYNWFNRSFRSNIPYTN
;
A
#
# COMPACT_ATOMS: atom_id res chain seq x y z
N MET A 1 -15.70 -44.16 10.90
CA MET A 1 -15.45 -42.88 10.21
C MET A 1 -14.65 -43.17 8.95
N ASN A 2 -15.11 -42.70 7.79
CA ASN A 2 -14.46 -43.01 6.51
C ASN A 2 -13.22 -42.11 6.37
N GLN A 3 -12.03 -42.65 6.65
CA GLN A 3 -10.76 -41.91 6.73
C GLN A 3 -10.46 -41.13 5.43
N ASN A 4 -10.87 -41.67 4.29
CA ASN A 4 -10.73 -41.02 2.99
C ASN A 4 -11.58 -39.74 2.91
N LEU A 5 -12.83 -39.78 3.40
CA LEU A 5 -13.72 -38.62 3.40
C LEU A 5 -13.17 -37.48 4.27
N THR A 6 -12.62 -37.81 5.44
CA THR A 6 -11.99 -36.83 6.32
C THR A 6 -10.73 -36.22 5.70
N PHE A 7 -9.94 -37.01 4.95
CA PHE A 7 -8.73 -36.53 4.29
C PHE A 7 -9.06 -35.58 3.13
N THR A 8 -10.06 -35.92 2.31
CA THR A 8 -10.52 -35.07 1.20
C THR A 8 -11.09 -33.73 1.72
N LEU A 9 -11.85 -33.78 2.81
CA LEU A 9 -12.38 -32.57 3.46
C LEU A 9 -11.25 -31.66 3.96
N LEU A 10 -10.20 -32.25 4.54
CA LEU A 10 -9.06 -31.50 5.08
C LEU A 10 -8.24 -30.82 3.96
N ILE A 11 -8.05 -31.52 2.83
CA ILE A 11 -7.40 -30.96 1.64
C ILE A 11 -8.24 -29.82 1.04
N MET A 12 -9.57 -29.99 0.97
CA MET A 12 -10.46 -28.94 0.45
C MET A 12 -10.46 -27.70 1.36
N LEU A 13 -10.50 -27.89 2.68
CA LEU A 13 -10.37 -26.80 3.66
C LEU A 13 -9.01 -26.09 3.55
N PHE A 14 -7.93 -26.84 3.32
CA PHE A 14 -6.59 -26.27 3.16
C PHE A 14 -6.47 -25.44 1.86
N ALA A 15 -7.01 -25.96 0.75
CA ALA A 15 -7.03 -25.24 -0.53
C ALA A 15 -7.80 -23.92 -0.43
N LEU A 16 -8.96 -23.91 0.23
CA LEU A 16 -9.77 -22.69 0.43
C LEU A 16 -9.03 -21.62 1.23
N ASN A 17 -8.24 -22.01 2.24
CA ASN A 17 -7.43 -21.06 3.02
C ASN A 17 -6.33 -20.39 2.17
N LEU A 18 -5.67 -21.14 1.28
CA LEU A 18 -4.67 -20.61 0.35
C LEU A 18 -5.26 -19.60 -0.66
N PHE A 19 -6.51 -19.80 -1.07
CA PHE A 19 -7.20 -18.86 -1.96
C PHE A 19 -7.62 -17.57 -1.25
N ALA A 20 -8.03 -17.65 0.03
CA ALA A 20 -8.46 -16.50 0.83
C ALA A 20 -7.32 -15.59 1.31
N GLN A 21 -6.07 -16.03 1.21
CA GLN A 21 -4.92 -15.24 1.67
C GLN A 21 -4.74 -13.99 0.81
N LYS A 22 -4.75 -12.84 1.49
CA LYS A 22 -4.41 -11.54 0.90
C LYS A 22 -2.94 -11.54 0.53
N GLU A 23 -2.61 -10.88 -0.57
CA GLU A 23 -1.21 -10.69 -0.95
C GLU A 23 -0.65 -9.49 -0.18
N SER A 24 0.51 -9.66 0.47
CA SER A 24 1.17 -8.58 1.20
C SER A 24 2.44 -8.13 0.48
N VAL A 25 2.65 -6.81 0.44
CA VAL A 25 3.81 -6.16 -0.18
C VAL A 25 4.41 -5.17 0.82
N PHE A 26 5.71 -5.25 1.03
CA PHE A 26 6.44 -4.35 1.93
C PHE A 26 7.22 -3.31 1.11
N LEU A 27 7.04 -2.04 1.43
CA LEU A 27 7.76 -0.93 0.83
C LEU A 27 8.52 -0.19 1.94
N ASN A 28 9.84 -0.11 1.85
CA ASN A 28 10.67 0.49 2.89
C ASN A 28 11.26 1.82 2.40
N TYR A 29 11.14 2.86 3.21
CA TYR A 29 11.67 4.21 2.92
C TYR A 29 12.47 4.72 4.11
N ASN A 30 13.58 5.40 3.82
CA ASN A 30 14.31 6.16 4.83
C ASN A 30 13.92 7.63 4.73
N SER A 31 13.57 8.25 5.86
CA SER A 31 13.32 9.69 5.92
C SER A 31 13.57 10.22 7.33
N ASP A 32 14.17 11.39 7.40
CA ASP A 32 14.38 12.14 8.64
C ASP A 32 13.21 13.08 8.96
N ILE A 33 12.15 13.09 8.13
CA ILE A 33 10.94 13.85 8.42
C ILE A 33 10.38 13.38 9.76
N PRO A 34 10.20 14.29 10.73
CA PRO A 34 9.57 13.93 11.98
C PRO A 34 8.12 13.49 11.71
N PHE A 35 7.76 12.28 12.11
CA PHE A 35 6.43 11.71 11.89
C PHE A 35 5.30 12.57 12.48
N GLN A 36 5.60 13.33 13.53
CA GLN A 36 4.73 14.33 14.13
C GLN A 36 5.61 15.49 14.61
N THR A 37 5.33 16.70 14.14
CA THR A 37 5.98 17.93 14.59
C THR A 37 4.94 19.03 14.74
N SER A 38 5.09 19.87 15.76
CA SER A 38 4.30 21.09 15.92
C SER A 38 4.77 22.22 15.01
N ILE A 39 5.95 22.06 14.40
CA ILE A 39 6.58 23.04 13.52
C ILE A 39 6.17 22.74 12.08
N ASP A 40 5.33 23.60 11.53
CA ASP A 40 4.95 23.61 10.13
C ASP A 40 6.10 24.20 9.31
N ASN A 41 6.79 23.39 8.51
CA ASN A 41 7.95 23.81 7.72
C ASN A 41 7.76 23.38 6.26
N GLU A 42 7.92 24.33 5.33
CA GLU A 42 7.82 24.10 3.88
C GLU A 42 8.78 23.01 3.39
N TYR A 43 9.98 22.91 3.98
CA TYR A 43 10.93 21.84 3.67
C TYR A 43 10.35 20.46 3.98
N TYR A 44 9.68 20.28 5.12
CA TYR A 44 9.06 19.00 5.49
C TYR A 44 7.87 18.68 4.59
N HIS A 45 7.09 19.69 4.18
CA HIS A 45 5.99 19.50 3.24
C HIS A 45 6.48 19.01 1.88
N LEU A 46 7.56 19.60 1.38
CA LEU A 46 8.17 19.21 0.11
C LEU A 46 8.75 17.79 0.19
N GLU A 47 9.55 17.49 1.22
CA GLU A 47 10.14 16.16 1.38
C GLU A 47 9.06 15.09 1.52
N ALA A 48 8.01 15.35 2.32
CA ALA A 48 6.87 14.46 2.45
C ALA A 48 6.15 14.25 1.13
N THR A 49 5.96 15.32 0.35
CA THR A 49 5.33 15.24 -0.98
C THR A 49 6.12 14.35 -1.93
N LEU A 50 7.44 14.51 -1.99
CA LEU A 50 8.31 13.68 -2.83
C LEU A 50 8.26 12.21 -2.38
N MET A 51 8.30 11.96 -1.08
CA MET A 51 8.18 10.62 -0.54
C MET A 51 6.82 9.98 -0.88
N ILE A 52 5.72 10.71 -0.73
CA ILE A 52 4.38 10.23 -1.09
C ILE A 52 4.34 9.88 -2.59
N ARG A 53 4.89 10.72 -3.47
CA ARG A 53 4.94 10.42 -4.91
C ARG A 53 5.69 9.12 -5.20
N ASN A 54 6.83 8.92 -4.55
CA ASN A 54 7.58 7.67 -4.68
C ASN A 54 6.77 6.46 -4.21
N ILE A 55 6.09 6.56 -3.06
CA ILE A 55 5.18 5.52 -2.56
C ILE A 55 4.09 5.19 -3.59
N ILE A 56 3.46 6.21 -4.17
CA ILE A 56 2.39 6.01 -5.16
C ILE A 56 2.93 5.35 -6.43
N ASN A 57 4.09 5.78 -6.93
CA ASN A 57 4.72 5.20 -8.12
C ASN A 57 5.13 3.74 -7.90
N ASP A 58 5.63 3.40 -6.71
CA ASP A 58 5.99 2.02 -6.36
C ASP A 58 4.75 1.12 -6.24
N ILE A 59 3.68 1.63 -5.61
CA ILE A 59 2.38 0.94 -5.58
C ILE A 59 1.89 0.70 -7.01
N GLU A 60 1.88 1.73 -7.85
CA GLU A 60 1.50 1.64 -9.26
C GLU A 60 2.31 0.56 -9.99
N GLY A 61 3.64 0.62 -9.91
CA GLY A 61 4.53 -0.33 -10.56
C GLY A 61 4.32 -1.78 -10.07
N VAL A 62 4.00 -1.99 -8.80
CA VAL A 62 3.64 -3.31 -8.28
C VAL A 62 2.31 -3.79 -8.84
N LEU A 63 1.29 -2.92 -8.87
CA LEU A 63 -0.03 -3.24 -9.42
C LEU A 63 0.05 -3.56 -10.92
N GLU A 64 0.87 -2.82 -11.69
CA GLU A 64 1.07 -3.04 -13.12
C GLU A 64 1.79 -4.35 -13.42
N LYS A 65 2.80 -4.73 -12.61
CA LYS A 65 3.50 -6.01 -12.76
C LYS A 65 2.60 -7.22 -12.45
N LYS A 66 1.57 -7.02 -11.62
CA LYS A 66 0.64 -8.06 -11.16
C LYS A 66 -0.65 -8.14 -11.99
N GLN A 67 -0.61 -7.78 -13.28
CA GLN A 67 -1.80 -7.72 -14.17
C GLN A 67 -2.85 -8.79 -13.84
N ASN A 68 -4.10 -8.36 -13.63
CA ASN A 68 -5.25 -9.14 -13.16
C ASN A 68 -5.17 -9.56 -11.68
N LEU A 69 -5.14 -8.56 -10.79
CA LEU A 69 -5.35 -8.78 -9.36
C LEU A 69 -6.80 -9.22 -9.10
N ASN A 70 -7.03 -10.52 -9.10
CA ASN A 70 -8.26 -11.13 -8.59
C ASN A 70 -8.30 -11.17 -7.05
N LYS A 71 -7.21 -10.74 -6.39
CA LYS A 71 -7.06 -10.74 -4.93
C LYS A 71 -6.75 -9.33 -4.42
N GLN A 72 -7.09 -9.10 -3.15
CA GLN A 72 -6.70 -7.88 -2.45
C GLN A 72 -5.19 -7.87 -2.23
N VAL A 73 -4.57 -6.69 -2.39
CA VAL A 73 -3.16 -6.46 -2.09
C VAL A 73 -3.07 -5.50 -0.93
N GLU A 74 -2.40 -5.93 0.13
CA GLU A 74 -2.06 -5.12 1.29
C GLU A 74 -0.62 -4.61 1.14
N PHE A 75 -0.48 -3.29 1.07
CA PHE A 75 0.82 -2.63 1.11
C PHE A 75 1.11 -2.21 2.54
N THR A 76 2.23 -2.67 3.08
CA THR A 76 2.79 -2.15 4.33
C THR A 76 3.96 -1.26 3.97
N VAL A 77 3.71 0.05 3.99
CA VAL A 77 4.72 1.09 3.80
C VAL A 77 5.40 1.34 5.14
N VAL A 78 6.69 1.10 5.23
CA VAL A 78 7.49 1.29 6.44
C VAL A 78 8.44 2.46 6.20
N ILE A 79 8.26 3.53 6.95
CA ILE A 79 9.19 4.67 6.93
C ILE A 79 10.03 4.59 8.18
N GLN A 80 11.34 4.63 8.02
CA GLN A 80 12.30 4.55 9.13
C GLN A 80 13.26 5.73 9.06
N ASN A 81 13.74 6.18 10.22
CA ASN A 81 14.86 7.12 10.27
C ASN A 81 16.13 6.44 10.79
N ASP A 82 17.25 7.14 10.66
CA ASP A 82 18.56 6.63 11.10
C ASP A 82 18.70 6.57 12.63
N LYS A 83 17.68 7.03 13.38
CA LYS A 83 17.61 6.97 14.84
C LYS A 83 16.73 5.82 15.34
N GLY A 84 16.22 4.96 14.44
CA GLY A 84 15.43 3.79 14.78
C GLY A 84 13.94 4.06 15.01
N ALA A 85 13.45 5.27 14.72
CA ALA A 85 12.03 5.56 14.71
C ALA A 85 11.39 4.98 13.45
N VAL A 86 10.23 4.35 13.59
CA VAL A 86 9.53 3.66 12.50
C VAL A 86 8.05 4.05 12.47
N LEU A 87 7.55 4.36 11.28
CA LEU A 87 6.15 4.61 10.99
C LEU A 87 5.64 3.61 9.94
N PRO A 88 4.88 2.58 10.35
CA PRO A 88 4.19 1.69 9.43
C PRO A 88 2.85 2.28 8.98
N ILE A 89 2.55 2.17 7.68
CA ILE A 89 1.29 2.58 7.08
C ILE A 89 0.75 1.40 6.27
N ASN A 90 -0.40 0.89 6.69
CA ASN A 90 -1.09 -0.18 5.97
C ASN A 90 -2.08 0.43 4.96
N TYR A 91 -1.95 0.03 3.70
CA TYR A 91 -2.76 0.51 2.60
C TYR A 91 -3.31 -0.67 1.79
N LEU A 92 -4.62 -0.89 1.90
CA LEU A 92 -5.29 -2.01 1.26
C LEU A 92 -5.89 -1.60 -0.09
N VAL A 93 -5.49 -2.30 -1.14
CA VAL A 93 -5.96 -2.10 -2.51
C VAL A 93 -6.91 -3.24 -2.89
N LYS A 94 -8.09 -2.88 -3.39
CA LYS A 94 -9.09 -3.84 -3.86
C LYS A 94 -8.64 -4.52 -5.17
N PRO A 95 -9.16 -5.73 -5.48
CA PRO A 95 -8.97 -6.38 -6.77
C PRO A 95 -9.36 -5.42 -7.90
N ASN A 96 -8.61 -5.42 -9.00
CA ASN A 96 -8.84 -4.59 -10.18
C ASN A 96 -9.12 -3.10 -9.82
N PRO A 97 -8.14 -2.39 -9.23
CA PRO A 97 -8.35 -1.04 -8.72
C PRO A 97 -8.66 0.00 -9.81
N TYR A 98 -8.30 -0.32 -11.06
CA TYR A 98 -8.61 0.46 -12.25
C TYR A 98 -8.63 -0.46 -13.48
N ASP A 99 -9.36 -0.04 -14.50
CA ASP A 99 -9.64 -0.76 -15.76
C ASP A 99 -9.32 0.08 -17.02
N SER A 100 -9.00 1.37 -16.84
CA SER A 100 -8.73 2.32 -17.92
C SER A 100 -7.71 3.36 -17.46
N LYS A 101 -7.14 4.10 -18.41
CA LYS A 101 -6.21 5.19 -18.10
C LYS A 101 -6.85 6.26 -17.20
N ALA A 102 -8.12 6.57 -17.43
CA ALA A 102 -8.85 7.55 -16.63
C ALA A 102 -9.13 7.05 -15.20
N SER A 103 -9.59 5.80 -15.03
CA SER A 103 -9.81 5.24 -13.69
C SER A 103 -8.50 5.04 -12.93
N LYS A 104 -7.40 4.75 -13.63
CA LYS A 104 -6.04 4.72 -13.08
C LYS A 104 -5.63 6.08 -12.52
N GLU A 105 -5.76 7.16 -13.29
CA GLU A 105 -5.42 8.51 -12.81
C GLU A 105 -6.24 8.91 -11.58
N VAL A 106 -7.54 8.58 -11.57
CA VAL A 106 -8.42 8.82 -10.41
C VAL A 106 -7.96 8.02 -9.19
N PHE A 107 -7.56 6.75 -9.38
CA PHE A 107 -7.02 5.91 -8.32
C PHE A 107 -5.74 6.54 -7.74
N LEU A 108 -4.75 6.83 -8.57
CA LEU A 108 -3.47 7.40 -8.13
C LEU A 108 -3.66 8.71 -7.36
N ARG A 109 -4.51 9.61 -7.87
CA ARG A 109 -4.84 10.88 -7.18
C ARG A 109 -5.51 10.65 -5.82
N ARG A 110 -6.43 9.68 -5.72
CA ARG A 110 -7.09 9.35 -4.44
C ARG A 110 -6.12 8.73 -3.45
N SER A 111 -5.25 7.84 -3.91
CA SER A 111 -4.19 7.24 -3.10
C SER A 111 -3.25 8.32 -2.58
N TYR A 112 -2.75 9.18 -3.46
CA TYR A 112 -1.91 10.33 -3.08
C TYR A 112 -2.60 11.19 -2.01
N ASN A 113 -3.85 11.60 -2.23
CA ASN A 113 -4.59 12.43 -1.27
C ASN A 113 -4.82 11.75 0.08
N TRP A 114 -4.90 10.42 0.11
CA TRP A 114 -4.99 9.67 1.37
C TRP A 114 -3.65 9.73 2.12
N PHE A 115 -2.54 9.40 1.47
CA PHE A 115 -1.21 9.51 2.08
C PHE A 115 -0.88 10.95 2.48
N ASN A 116 -1.13 11.93 1.62
CA ASN A 116 -0.93 13.37 1.89
C ASN A 116 -1.63 13.82 3.17
N ARG A 117 -2.85 13.36 3.44
CA ARG A 117 -3.56 13.65 4.70
C ARG A 117 -2.93 12.96 5.90
N SER A 118 -2.39 11.74 5.72
CA SER A 118 -1.66 11.02 6.76
C SER A 118 -0.35 11.73 7.14
N PHE A 119 0.37 12.31 6.18
CA PHE A 119 1.59 13.09 6.40
C PHE A 119 1.35 14.57 6.67
N ARG A 120 0.10 15.05 6.52
CA ARG A 120 -0.30 16.45 6.68
C ARG A 120 0.47 17.43 5.78
N SER A 121 0.97 16.96 4.63
CA SER A 121 1.74 17.83 3.73
C SER A 121 0.88 18.86 2.98
N ASN A 122 -0.43 18.61 2.86
CA ASN A 122 -1.44 19.48 2.23
C ASN A 122 -1.11 19.99 0.81
N ILE A 123 -0.08 19.45 0.14
CA ILE A 123 0.30 19.82 -1.23
C ILE A 123 -0.52 19.01 -2.23
N PRO A 124 -1.14 19.64 -3.24
CA PRO A 124 -1.97 18.94 -4.21
C PRO A 124 -1.17 17.95 -5.06
N TYR A 125 -1.86 16.91 -5.51
CA TYR A 125 -1.32 16.00 -6.53
C TYR A 125 -1.17 16.77 -7.85
N THR A 126 0.06 16.91 -8.33
CA THR A 126 0.34 17.45 -9.67
C THR A 126 0.93 16.34 -10.53
N ASN A 127 0.34 16.14 -11.71
CA ASN A 127 0.82 15.23 -12.76
C ASN A 127 2.12 15.75 -13.36
#